data_AF-A0A7V5ZEJ8-F1
#
_entry.id   AF-A0A7V5ZEJ8-F1
#
_cell.length_a   1.000
_cell.length_b   1.000
_cell.length_c   1.000
_cell.angle_alpha   90.00
_cell.angle_beta   90.00
_cell.angle_gamma   90.00
#
_symmetry.space_group_name_H-M   'P 1'
#
loop_
_entity.id
_entity.type
_entity.pdbx_description
1 polymer ?
#
loop_
_entity_poly.entity_id
_entity_poly.type
_entity_poly.pdbx_seq_one_letter_code
_entity_poly.pdbx_strand_id
1 'polypeptide(L)'
;MSRPPEQAEACTTNEARRAHFRALSIGSAGAAAARNPLGQGGMLMRSGVSWRVVVLGVLGMCLARMAATSEDYPPARWIPAYSGNYTVSDRPSTYPIQYVIVHVVQGSYNGCISWFQNPSARVSAHYVIRSSDGEVTQMVRHKDIAWHAGNWWYNCRSIGIEHEGWVNDPKWFTYAMYSSSAALVRHICRTQGIPRTRERILGHVEVPGATHTDPGPYWNWDLYMQLIQASALLEEASVPLTLRAGESATALLRFRNTGVITWLPIGSNPVRLGTQNPRDRASPFFTPGSWISPNRPAAVAASTPPEAVGDFVFTLTAPDRYGVYEESYQLVREGISWFGPVVTFQINVVPWDIVYDNTSPHFTVSGSWSTGTIATDKYGADYRWTSTRPTSTAYARWYLNVPRDGYYDVYAWWSQGTNRSTAARYEIEHRGGKTVKVVNQQHDGGRWNWLGRYYFVRGTGFVYLRATAPSGFVVIADAVRLVGPHNPARR
;
A
#
# COMPACT_ATOMS: atom_id res chain seq x y z
N MET A 1 41.57 -5.41 19.50
CA MET A 1 40.98 -4.15 19.97
C MET A 1 40.55 -4.27 21.45
N SER A 2 41.41 -4.83 22.31
CA SER A 2 41.10 -4.97 23.75
C SER A 2 41.12 -3.61 24.45
N ARG A 3 40.32 -3.45 25.52
CA ARG A 3 40.35 -2.27 26.41
C ARG A 3 41.81 -1.88 26.71
N PRO A 4 42.31 -0.71 26.23
CA PRO A 4 43.62 -0.23 26.63
C PRO A 4 43.56 0.13 28.12
N PRO A 5 44.47 -0.39 28.97
CA PRO A 5 44.46 -0.12 30.41
C PRO A 5 44.54 1.38 30.76
N GLU A 6 45.13 2.21 29.89
CA GLU A 6 45.36 3.65 30.13
C GLU A 6 44.25 4.58 29.63
N GLN A 7 43.30 4.14 28.79
CA GLN A 7 42.36 5.07 28.14
C GLN A 7 41.01 5.24 28.84
N ALA A 8 40.75 4.50 29.92
CA ALA A 8 39.50 4.60 30.67
C ALA A 8 39.27 6.01 31.28
N GLU A 9 40.35 6.72 31.63
CA GLU A 9 40.31 8.08 32.20
C GLU A 9 40.04 9.19 31.17
N ALA A 10 40.25 8.94 29.88
CA ALA A 10 40.14 9.98 28.84
C ALA A 10 38.70 10.46 28.60
N CYS A 11 37.69 9.71 29.06
CA CYS A 11 36.29 10.05 28.85
C CYS A 11 35.74 11.06 29.87
N THR A 12 36.47 11.31 30.97
CA THR A 12 36.07 12.25 32.03
C THR A 12 36.74 13.63 31.91
N THR A 13 37.82 13.79 31.13
CA THR A 13 38.72 14.95 31.28
C THR A 13 38.93 15.86 30.06
N ASN A 14 38.33 15.60 28.89
CA ASN A 14 38.48 16.51 27.74
C ASN A 14 37.14 16.86 27.09
N GLU A 15 36.50 17.92 27.60
CA GLU A 15 35.65 18.89 26.84
C GLU A 15 34.88 19.90 27.72
N ALA A 16 35.31 20.19 28.96
CA ALA A 16 34.73 21.26 29.78
C ALA A 16 35.14 22.70 29.34
N ARG A 17 35.82 22.87 28.19
CA ARG A 17 36.23 24.18 27.65
C ARG A 17 35.89 24.35 26.17
N ARG A 18 34.59 24.48 25.87
CA ARG A 18 34.01 25.41 24.86
C ARG A 18 32.62 24.92 24.44
N ALA A 19 31.60 25.37 25.17
CA ALA A 19 30.26 25.60 24.61
C ALA A 19 29.47 26.49 25.58
N HIS A 20 29.57 27.81 25.39
CA HIS A 20 28.57 28.73 25.94
C HIS A 20 27.27 28.52 25.16
N PHE A 21 26.33 27.77 25.73
CA PHE A 21 24.92 27.87 25.33
C PHE A 21 24.22 28.85 26.29
N ARG A 22 23.81 29.99 25.74
CA ARG A 22 22.86 30.91 26.37
C ARG A 22 21.51 30.18 26.48
N ALA A 23 21.09 29.88 27.70
CA ALA A 23 19.69 29.58 27.99
C ALA A 23 18.90 30.90 27.99
N LEU A 24 17.95 31.06 27.07
CA LEU A 24 16.92 32.08 27.18
C LEU A 24 15.77 31.50 28.03
N SER A 25 15.63 32.08 29.22
CA SER A 25 14.48 31.95 30.11
C SER A 25 13.24 32.60 29.49
N ILE A 26 12.16 31.85 29.32
CA ILE A 26 10.82 32.42 29.14
C ILE A 26 10.16 32.47 30.51
N GLY A 27 9.95 33.70 30.98
CA GLY A 27 9.35 34.00 32.27
C GLY A 27 7.85 33.74 32.30
N SER A 28 7.41 33.34 33.48
CA SER A 28 6.03 33.28 33.94
C SER A 28 5.49 34.67 34.29
N ALA A 29 4.31 35.00 33.76
CA ALA A 29 3.32 35.94 34.30
C ALA A 29 2.01 35.62 33.57
N GLY A 30 0.79 35.66 34.11
CA GLY A 30 0.24 36.17 35.34
C GLY A 30 -1.27 36.23 35.06
N ALA A 31 -2.09 35.80 36.02
CA ALA A 31 -3.52 35.62 35.87
C ALA A 31 -4.30 36.93 35.60
N ALA A 32 -5.40 36.85 34.86
CA ALA A 32 -6.55 37.73 35.02
C ALA A 32 -7.83 36.99 34.68
N ALA A 33 -8.75 36.97 35.64
CA ALA A 33 -10.08 36.41 35.54
C ALA A 33 -11.07 37.44 34.98
N ALA A 34 -12.04 36.98 34.17
CA ALA A 34 -13.32 37.66 34.01
C ALA A 34 -14.43 36.63 33.71
N ARG A 35 -15.57 36.82 34.37
CA ARG A 35 -16.74 35.93 34.41
C ARG A 35 -17.66 36.12 33.19
N ASN A 36 -18.23 35.00 32.71
CA ASN A 36 -19.59 34.67 32.18
C ASN A 36 -20.58 35.80 31.77
N PRO A 37 -21.58 35.56 30.85
CA PRO A 37 -22.40 34.33 30.83
C PRO A 37 -22.94 33.79 29.48
N LEU A 38 -23.33 32.51 29.54
CA LEU A 38 -24.47 31.78 28.93
C LEU A 38 -25.10 32.31 27.62
N GLY A 39 -25.07 31.44 26.59
CA GLY A 39 -25.97 31.46 25.44
C GLY A 39 -26.20 30.05 24.92
N GLN A 40 -27.43 29.56 25.08
CA GLN A 40 -27.93 28.27 24.58
C GLN A 40 -27.99 28.23 23.04
N GLY A 41 -27.81 27.05 22.43
CA GLY A 41 -28.30 26.81 21.08
C GLY A 41 -27.73 25.58 20.38
N GLY A 42 -28.59 24.57 20.14
CA GLY A 42 -28.58 23.86 18.86
C GLY A 42 -27.77 22.58 18.75
N MET A 43 -28.36 21.48 19.21
CA MET A 43 -28.02 20.09 18.86
C MET A 43 -28.21 19.84 17.35
N LEU A 44 -27.18 19.32 16.67
CA LEU A 44 -27.31 18.59 15.40
C LEU A 44 -26.32 17.42 15.41
N MET A 45 -26.84 16.22 15.70
CA MET A 45 -26.15 14.96 15.50
C MET A 45 -25.91 14.74 14.00
N ARG A 46 -24.66 14.51 13.60
CA ARG A 46 -24.33 13.80 12.36
C ARG A 46 -23.60 12.51 12.73
N SER A 47 -24.31 11.40 12.56
CA SER A 47 -23.79 10.04 12.67
C SER A 47 -22.78 9.78 11.54
N GLY A 48 -21.49 9.76 11.89
CA GLY A 48 -20.42 9.23 11.04
C GLY A 48 -19.99 7.87 11.54
N VAL A 49 -20.44 6.80 10.89
CA VAL A 49 -19.99 5.43 11.16
C VAL A 49 -18.57 5.29 10.58
N SER A 50 -17.57 5.23 11.46
CA SER A 50 -16.19 4.87 11.12
C SER A 50 -16.08 3.35 11.03
N TRP A 51 -15.88 2.82 9.82
CA TRP A 51 -15.51 1.42 9.64
C TRP A 51 -14.00 1.28 9.86
N ARG A 52 -13.61 0.80 11.05
CA ARG A 52 -12.27 0.27 11.28
C ARG A 52 -12.20 -1.14 10.70
N VAL A 53 -11.32 -1.33 9.72
CA VAL A 53 -10.97 -2.66 9.21
C VAL A 53 -10.26 -3.44 10.31
N VAL A 54 -10.86 -4.54 10.76
CA VAL A 54 -10.22 -5.53 11.63
C VAL A 54 -9.59 -6.58 10.72
N VAL A 55 -8.27 -6.67 10.72
CA VAL A 55 -7.53 -7.77 10.10
C VAL A 55 -7.59 -8.96 11.06
N LEU A 56 -8.41 -9.96 10.75
CA LEU A 56 -8.43 -11.26 11.45
C LEU A 56 -7.51 -12.23 10.72
N GLY A 57 -6.32 -12.45 11.25
CA GLY A 57 -5.41 -13.51 10.82
C GLY A 57 -5.68 -14.80 11.60
N VAL A 58 -5.96 -15.89 10.89
CA VAL A 58 -6.01 -17.26 11.45
C VAL A 58 -4.59 -17.82 11.44
N LEU A 59 -4.03 -18.10 12.63
CA LEU A 59 -2.70 -18.66 12.82
C LEU A 59 -2.81 -20.16 13.15
N GLY A 60 -2.45 -21.01 12.18
CA GLY A 60 -2.06 -22.40 12.45
C GLY A 60 -0.66 -22.42 13.06
N MET A 61 -0.54 -22.93 14.29
CA MET A 61 0.74 -23.00 15.00
C MET A 61 1.59 -24.17 14.49
N CYS A 62 2.63 -23.87 13.72
CA CYS A 62 3.86 -24.66 13.70
C CYS A 62 4.84 -23.98 14.67
N LEU A 63 5.24 -24.67 15.73
CA LEU A 63 6.24 -24.19 16.70
C LEU A 63 7.64 -24.16 16.07
N ALA A 64 7.94 -23.11 15.32
CA ALA A 64 9.30 -22.68 15.09
C ALA A 64 9.80 -21.96 16.35
N ARG A 65 10.98 -22.36 16.85
CA ARG A 65 11.64 -21.72 17.99
C ARG A 65 11.86 -20.23 17.65
N MET A 66 11.04 -19.33 18.21
CA MET A 66 11.23 -17.89 18.00
C MET A 66 12.56 -17.48 18.61
N ALA A 67 13.52 -17.05 17.78
CA ALA A 67 14.71 -16.38 18.28
C ALA A 67 14.28 -15.12 19.03
N ALA A 68 14.88 -14.83 20.19
CA ALA A 68 14.59 -13.62 20.93
C ALA A 68 14.86 -12.40 20.03
N THR A 69 13.87 -11.52 19.88
CA THR A 69 14.02 -10.25 19.17
C THR A 69 14.79 -9.26 20.03
N SER A 70 15.59 -8.40 19.41
CA SER A 70 16.26 -7.28 20.07
C SER A 70 15.24 -6.28 20.66
N GLU A 71 15.48 -5.74 21.86
CA GLU A 71 14.63 -4.63 22.38
C GLU A 71 15.04 -3.27 21.80
N ASP A 72 16.31 -3.11 21.41
CA ASP A 72 16.83 -1.83 20.92
C ASP A 72 16.43 -1.58 19.45
N TYR A 73 16.38 -2.63 18.64
CA TYR A 73 15.94 -2.62 17.25
C TYR A 73 15.17 -3.92 16.96
N PRO A 74 13.83 -3.94 17.12
CA PRO A 74 13.01 -5.16 17.04
C PRO A 74 13.23 -6.08 15.83
N PRO A 75 13.54 -5.58 14.62
CA PRO A 75 13.85 -6.45 13.48
C PRO A 75 15.14 -7.28 13.63
N ALA A 76 16.05 -6.94 14.55
CA ALA A 76 17.27 -7.69 14.75
C ALA A 76 17.07 -8.93 15.63
N ARG A 77 17.79 -10.00 15.29
CA ARG A 77 17.95 -11.17 16.15
C ARG A 77 18.87 -10.86 17.32
N TRP A 78 18.53 -11.27 18.54
CA TRP A 78 19.40 -11.11 19.70
C TRP A 78 20.31 -12.33 19.91
N ILE A 79 21.62 -12.14 19.80
CA ILE A 79 22.65 -13.14 20.16
C ILE A 79 23.76 -12.42 20.92
N PRO A 80 23.82 -12.52 22.26
CA PRO A 80 24.75 -11.71 23.05
C PRO A 80 26.20 -12.07 22.75
N ALA A 81 27.07 -11.05 22.71
CA ALA A 81 28.50 -11.21 22.85
C ALA A 81 28.86 -11.72 24.25
N TYR A 82 30.07 -12.25 24.42
CA TYR A 82 30.57 -12.63 25.75
C TYR A 82 30.59 -11.40 26.66
N SER A 83 30.11 -11.53 27.90
CA SER A 83 29.95 -10.40 28.83
C SER A 83 31.27 -9.70 29.19
N GLY A 84 32.41 -10.38 29.02
CA GLY A 84 33.75 -9.80 29.20
C GLY A 84 34.32 -9.10 27.96
N ASN A 85 33.59 -9.01 26.84
CA ASN A 85 34.02 -8.36 25.60
C ASN A 85 33.43 -6.95 25.40
N TYR A 86 32.66 -6.45 26.37
CA TYR A 86 32.09 -5.10 26.37
C TYR A 86 32.06 -4.53 27.80
N THR A 87 31.81 -3.24 27.93
CA THR A 87 31.67 -2.58 29.24
C THR A 87 30.19 -2.32 29.53
N VAL A 88 29.71 -2.82 30.68
CA VAL A 88 28.36 -2.50 31.16
C VAL A 88 28.26 -1.01 31.46
N SER A 89 27.17 -0.38 31.02
CA SER A 89 26.94 1.05 31.20
C SER A 89 25.44 1.36 31.26
N ASP A 90 25.12 2.60 31.64
CA ASP A 90 23.76 3.13 31.74
C ASP A 90 23.51 4.22 30.67
N ARG A 91 23.87 3.95 29.40
CA ARG A 91 23.60 4.90 28.30
C ARG A 91 22.08 5.04 28.10
N PRO A 92 21.54 6.25 27.81
CA PRO A 92 22.25 7.49 27.46
C PRO A 92 22.58 8.41 28.66
N SER A 93 22.22 8.02 29.90
CA SER A 93 22.40 8.88 31.09
C SER A 93 23.87 9.22 31.36
N THR A 94 24.75 8.27 31.04
CA THR A 94 26.20 8.43 30.95
C THR A 94 26.63 8.07 29.54
N TYR A 95 27.54 8.82 28.92
CA TYR A 95 28.02 8.59 27.55
C TYR A 95 26.91 8.51 26.47
N PRO A 96 26.22 9.62 26.17
CA PRO A 96 25.18 9.63 25.14
C PRO A 96 25.76 9.19 23.79
N ILE A 97 24.97 8.38 23.07
CA ILE A 97 25.32 7.90 21.73
C ILE A 97 25.19 9.07 20.76
N GLN A 98 26.28 9.35 20.04
CA GLN A 98 26.40 10.48 19.12
C GLN A 98 26.86 10.05 17.72
N TYR A 99 27.39 8.84 17.58
CA TYR A 99 27.96 8.34 16.34
C TYR A 99 27.47 6.94 16.01
N VAL A 100 27.51 6.61 14.72
CA VAL A 100 27.47 5.24 14.23
C VAL A 100 28.79 4.98 13.50
N ILE A 101 29.43 3.85 13.79
CA ILE A 101 30.68 3.47 13.14
C ILE A 101 30.44 2.19 12.33
N VAL A 102 30.73 2.29 11.03
CA VAL A 102 30.61 1.22 10.04
C VAL A 102 31.92 0.47 9.95
N HIS A 103 31.83 -0.85 10.11
CA HIS A 103 32.93 -1.78 10.02
C HIS A 103 32.68 -2.82 8.93
N VAL A 104 33.76 -3.44 8.44
CA VAL A 104 33.71 -4.66 7.64
C VAL A 104 34.54 -5.73 8.34
N VAL A 105 33.94 -6.90 8.53
CA VAL A 105 34.45 -7.97 9.40
C VAL A 105 35.81 -8.54 8.94
N GLN A 106 36.09 -8.52 7.63
CA GLN A 106 37.14 -9.35 6.99
C GLN A 106 36.88 -10.85 7.21
N GLY A 107 35.62 -11.25 7.11
CA GLY A 107 35.16 -12.60 7.44
C GLY A 107 33.65 -12.80 7.25
N SER A 108 33.19 -13.99 7.65
CA SER A 108 31.78 -14.38 7.53
C SER A 108 30.91 -13.90 8.69
N TYR A 109 29.60 -13.83 8.46
CA TYR A 109 28.58 -13.44 9.43
C TYR A 109 28.62 -14.30 10.70
N ASN A 110 28.56 -15.62 10.53
CA ASN A 110 28.61 -16.56 11.65
C ASN A 110 29.99 -16.56 12.33
N GLY A 111 31.07 -16.33 11.56
CA GLY A 111 32.42 -16.19 12.11
C GLY A 111 32.54 -14.98 13.03
N CYS A 112 32.02 -13.82 12.63
CA CYS A 112 31.97 -12.60 13.45
C CYS A 112 31.22 -12.84 14.77
N ILE A 113 30.02 -13.42 14.68
CA ILE A 113 29.20 -13.74 15.85
C ILE A 113 29.95 -14.67 16.81
N SER A 114 30.53 -15.76 16.28
CA SER A 114 31.32 -16.69 17.09
C SER A 114 32.53 -16.02 17.74
N TRP A 115 33.20 -15.11 17.02
CA TRP A 115 34.35 -14.37 17.54
C TRP A 115 33.97 -13.45 18.70
N PHE A 116 32.86 -12.72 18.62
CA PHE A 116 32.40 -11.85 19.72
C PHE A 116 31.90 -12.63 20.94
N GLN A 117 31.56 -13.91 20.79
CA GLN A 117 31.26 -14.83 21.89
C GLN A 117 32.50 -15.48 22.52
N ASN A 118 33.67 -15.36 21.89
CA ASN A 118 34.90 -15.92 22.42
C ASN A 118 35.47 -15.05 23.55
N PRO A 119 35.66 -15.57 24.78
CA PRO A 119 36.21 -14.81 25.89
C PRO A 119 37.64 -14.29 25.68
N SER A 120 38.40 -14.90 24.76
CA SER A 120 39.75 -14.47 24.41
C SER A 120 39.77 -13.34 23.38
N ALA A 121 38.67 -13.08 22.68
CA ALA A 121 38.63 -12.09 21.59
C ALA A 121 38.84 -10.66 22.10
N ARG A 122 38.28 -10.33 23.28
CA ARG A 122 38.36 -8.99 23.90
C ARG A 122 37.94 -7.88 22.93
N VAL A 123 36.93 -8.14 22.09
CA VAL A 123 36.34 -7.21 21.11
C VAL A 123 34.86 -7.55 20.91
N SER A 124 34.06 -6.56 20.53
CA SER A 124 32.64 -6.74 20.20
C SER A 124 32.12 -5.55 19.40
N ALA A 125 31.06 -5.73 18.63
CA ALA A 125 30.23 -4.64 18.11
C ALA A 125 28.77 -4.79 18.56
N HIS A 126 27.97 -3.75 18.39
CA HIS A 126 26.55 -3.78 18.74
C HIS A 126 25.74 -4.63 17.76
N TYR A 127 26.07 -4.57 16.46
CA TYR A 127 25.35 -5.28 15.42
C TYR A 127 26.29 -5.93 14.41
N VAL A 128 25.82 -7.02 13.81
CA VAL A 128 26.43 -7.71 12.67
C VAL A 128 25.37 -7.87 11.58
N ILE A 129 25.72 -7.61 10.32
CA ILE A 129 24.82 -7.65 9.16
C ILE A 129 25.33 -8.67 8.13
N ARG A 130 24.44 -9.59 7.75
CA ARG A 130 24.72 -10.61 6.74
C ARG A 130 24.66 -10.04 5.33
N SER A 131 25.60 -10.44 4.49
CA SER A 131 25.72 -9.92 3.13
C SER A 131 24.61 -10.43 2.21
N SER A 132 24.26 -11.71 2.28
CA SER A 132 23.37 -12.35 1.30
C SER A 132 21.95 -11.79 1.28
N ASP A 133 21.41 -11.42 2.45
CA ASP A 133 20.00 -11.03 2.62
C ASP A 133 19.78 -9.88 3.60
N GLY A 134 20.84 -9.37 4.22
CA GLY A 134 20.74 -8.25 5.16
C GLY A 134 20.29 -8.64 6.57
N GLU A 135 20.30 -9.91 6.97
CA GLU A 135 19.93 -10.30 8.35
C GLU A 135 20.76 -9.52 9.39
N VAL A 136 20.08 -8.84 10.30
CA VAL A 136 20.69 -8.04 11.37
C VAL A 136 20.69 -8.85 12.66
N THR A 137 21.86 -9.11 13.25
CA THR A 137 21.99 -9.66 14.62
C THR A 137 22.53 -8.58 15.54
N GLN A 138 21.86 -8.34 16.66
CA GLN A 138 22.36 -7.51 17.75
C GLN A 138 23.11 -8.37 18.77
N MET A 139 24.29 -7.90 19.18
CA MET A 139 25.17 -8.61 20.12
C MET A 139 25.49 -7.84 21.40
N VAL A 140 25.43 -6.51 21.37
CA VAL A 140 25.58 -5.66 22.57
C VAL A 140 24.42 -4.67 22.60
N ARG A 141 23.83 -4.47 23.78
CA ARG A 141 22.71 -3.54 23.98
C ARG A 141 23.17 -2.10 23.80
N HIS A 142 22.28 -1.21 23.35
CA HIS A 142 22.59 0.21 23.23
C HIS A 142 23.00 0.83 24.58
N LYS A 143 22.48 0.35 25.71
CA LYS A 143 22.89 0.82 27.04
C LYS A 143 24.36 0.54 27.36
N ASP A 144 24.96 -0.51 26.77
CA ASP A 144 26.31 -0.99 27.04
C ASP A 144 27.31 -0.56 25.96
N ILE A 145 28.60 -0.49 26.31
CA ILE A 145 29.67 0.01 25.44
C ILE A 145 30.42 -1.17 24.81
N ALA A 146 30.19 -1.41 23.53
CA ALA A 146 30.93 -2.40 22.76
C ALA A 146 32.37 -1.92 22.46
N TRP A 147 33.33 -2.84 22.37
CA TRP A 147 34.74 -2.53 22.07
C TRP A 147 35.05 -2.78 20.58
N HIS A 148 34.69 -1.81 19.72
CA HIS A 148 34.79 -1.98 18.25
C HIS A 148 35.74 -0.99 17.57
N ALA A 149 35.88 0.24 18.07
CA ALA A 149 36.54 1.33 17.35
C ALA A 149 38.05 1.45 17.63
N GLY A 150 38.61 0.63 18.53
CA GLY A 150 40.00 0.77 19.00
C GLY A 150 40.30 2.07 19.77
N ASN A 151 39.33 2.98 19.89
CA ASN A 151 39.44 4.27 20.54
C ASN A 151 38.34 4.41 21.60
N TRP A 152 38.72 4.62 22.86
CA TRP A 152 37.77 4.63 23.97
C TRP A 152 36.74 5.75 23.88
N TRP A 153 37.16 6.95 23.44
CA TRP A 153 36.26 8.09 23.31
C TRP A 153 35.08 7.79 22.36
N TYR A 154 35.39 7.13 21.24
CA TYR A 154 34.40 6.74 20.24
C TYR A 154 33.59 5.52 20.67
N ASN A 155 34.20 4.51 21.29
CA ASN A 155 33.44 3.36 21.84
C ASN A 155 32.32 3.84 22.78
N CYS A 156 32.62 4.75 23.70
CA CYS A 156 31.64 5.25 24.67
C CYS A 156 30.45 5.98 23.99
N ARG A 157 30.67 6.63 22.85
CA ARG A 157 29.70 7.52 22.20
C ARG A 157 29.15 6.96 20.89
N SER A 158 29.36 5.69 20.58
CA SER A 158 28.92 5.14 19.31
C SER A 158 28.23 3.79 19.41
N ILE A 159 27.56 3.47 18.30
CA ILE A 159 27.09 2.14 17.96
C ILE A 159 27.99 1.61 16.83
N GLY A 160 28.64 0.47 17.06
CA GLY A 160 29.43 -0.24 16.06
C GLY A 160 28.59 -1.23 15.29
N ILE A 161 28.70 -1.20 13.95
CA ILE A 161 27.98 -2.11 13.05
C ILE A 161 28.98 -2.81 12.13
N GLU A 162 29.06 -4.12 12.26
CA GLU A 162 29.91 -5.00 11.47
C GLU A 162 29.17 -5.53 10.24
N HIS A 163 29.78 -5.39 9.06
CA HIS A 163 29.24 -5.90 7.81
C HIS A 163 30.05 -7.10 7.35
N GLU A 164 29.39 -8.24 7.13
CA GLU A 164 30.02 -9.44 6.59
C GLU A 164 30.71 -9.14 5.25
N GLY A 165 31.95 -9.58 5.09
CA GLY A 165 32.65 -9.47 3.81
C GLY A 165 34.11 -9.09 3.94
N TRP A 166 34.69 -8.71 2.79
CA TRP A 166 36.08 -8.33 2.63
C TRP A 166 36.20 -6.96 1.97
N VAL A 167 37.05 -6.10 2.53
CA VAL A 167 37.19 -4.68 2.12
C VAL A 167 37.66 -4.50 0.68
N ASN A 168 38.28 -5.53 0.10
CA ASN A 168 38.85 -5.55 -1.25
C ASN A 168 37.99 -6.34 -2.25
N ASP A 169 36.78 -6.76 -1.88
CA ASP A 169 35.88 -7.53 -2.75
C ASP A 169 34.46 -6.93 -2.75
N PRO A 170 34.11 -6.11 -3.77
CA PRO A 170 32.83 -5.38 -3.80
C PRO A 170 31.59 -6.30 -3.85
N LYS A 171 31.74 -7.59 -4.19
CA LYS A 171 30.58 -8.51 -4.30
C LYS A 171 29.86 -8.72 -2.97
N TRP A 172 30.54 -8.48 -1.85
CA TRP A 172 29.98 -8.60 -0.51
C TRP A 172 29.07 -7.43 -0.15
N PHE A 173 29.17 -6.29 -0.82
CA PHE A 173 28.38 -5.10 -0.50
C PHE A 173 27.07 -5.08 -1.29
N THR A 174 26.18 -6.00 -0.91
CA THR A 174 24.89 -6.18 -1.58
C THR A 174 23.90 -5.07 -1.23
N TYR A 175 22.91 -4.84 -2.09
CA TYR A 175 21.81 -3.92 -1.80
C TYR A 175 21.02 -4.31 -0.54
N ALA A 176 20.88 -5.62 -0.28
CA ALA A 176 20.18 -6.12 0.90
C ALA A 176 20.91 -5.74 2.20
N MET A 177 22.24 -5.85 2.21
CA MET A 177 23.09 -5.38 3.30
C MET A 177 22.96 -3.87 3.50
N TYR A 178 23.17 -3.06 2.45
CA TYR A 178 23.08 -1.60 2.54
C TYR A 178 21.71 -1.15 3.04
N SER A 179 20.64 -1.77 2.55
CA SER A 179 19.27 -1.40 2.88
C SER A 179 18.92 -1.72 4.34
N SER A 180 19.30 -2.90 4.84
CA SER A 180 19.09 -3.30 6.23
C SER A 180 19.94 -2.48 7.20
N SER A 181 21.20 -2.25 6.85
CA SER A 181 22.10 -1.39 7.62
C SER A 181 21.59 0.06 7.69
N ALA A 182 21.19 0.63 6.57
CA ALA A 182 20.63 1.98 6.55
C ALA A 182 19.33 2.07 7.36
N ALA A 183 18.49 1.03 7.37
CA ALA A 183 17.30 0.98 8.21
C ALA A 183 17.62 1.00 9.70
N LEU A 184 18.63 0.23 10.12
CA LEU A 184 19.16 0.24 11.48
C LEU A 184 19.71 1.64 11.83
N VAL A 185 20.54 2.24 10.98
CA VAL A 185 21.10 3.58 11.22
C VAL A 185 20.02 4.65 11.29
N ARG A 186 19.00 4.62 10.43
CA ARG A 186 17.85 5.54 10.53
C ARG A 186 17.15 5.42 11.89
N HIS A 187 16.97 4.19 12.38
CA HIS A 187 16.36 3.96 13.70
C HIS A 187 17.24 4.48 14.84
N ILE A 188 18.55 4.19 14.82
CA ILE A 188 19.50 4.72 15.82
C ILE A 188 19.49 6.25 15.80
N CYS A 189 19.64 6.87 14.62
CA CYS A 189 19.66 8.31 14.49
C CYS A 189 18.37 8.95 14.97
N ARG A 190 17.21 8.38 14.65
CA ARG A 190 15.91 8.90 15.10
C ARG A 190 15.74 8.78 16.62
N THR A 191 16.09 7.64 17.20
CA THR A 191 15.90 7.41 18.65
C THR A 191 16.89 8.17 19.52
N GLN A 192 18.09 8.45 18.99
CA GLN A 192 19.15 9.16 19.70
C GLN A 192 19.27 10.65 19.31
N GLY A 193 18.47 11.14 18.36
CA GLY A 193 18.55 12.53 17.87
C GLY A 193 19.85 12.85 17.10
N ILE A 194 20.47 11.85 16.47
CA ILE A 194 21.74 12.00 15.75
C ILE A 194 21.48 12.50 14.32
N PRO A 195 22.13 13.59 13.87
CA PRO A 195 22.08 14.03 12.48
C PRO A 195 22.53 12.94 11.51
N ARG A 196 21.81 12.77 10.39
CA ARG A 196 22.09 11.75 9.36
C ARG A 196 23.14 12.21 8.35
N THR A 197 24.33 12.53 8.85
CA THR A 197 25.43 13.12 8.07
C THR A 197 26.73 12.34 8.24
N ARG A 198 27.71 12.59 7.37
CA ARG A 198 29.02 11.91 7.40
C ARG A 198 29.89 12.32 8.58
N GLU A 199 29.57 13.41 9.26
CA GLU A 199 30.24 13.80 10.50
C GLU A 199 29.79 12.95 11.70
N ARG A 200 28.67 12.23 11.58
CA ARG A 200 28.08 11.42 12.66
C ARG A 200 28.06 9.93 12.35
N ILE A 201 27.94 9.58 11.07
CA ILE A 201 28.06 8.20 10.60
C ILE A 201 29.45 8.11 10.00
N LEU A 202 30.33 7.32 10.58
CA LEU A 202 31.75 7.21 10.26
C LEU A 202 32.10 5.79 9.80
N GLY A 203 33.12 5.63 8.97
CA GLY A 203 33.83 4.37 8.80
C GLY A 203 34.87 4.21 9.91
N HIS A 204 35.25 2.97 10.21
CA HIS A 204 36.27 2.71 11.22
C HIS A 204 37.60 3.42 10.91
N VAL A 205 38.01 3.44 9.64
CA VAL A 205 39.22 4.14 9.16
C VAL A 205 39.23 5.64 9.46
N GLU A 206 38.07 6.24 9.71
CA GLU A 206 37.92 7.67 10.02
C GLU A 206 38.02 7.96 11.52
N VAL A 207 38.09 6.92 12.36
CA VAL A 207 38.28 7.06 13.80
C VAL A 207 39.75 7.41 14.07
N PRO A 208 40.05 8.47 14.84
CA PRO A 208 41.41 8.82 15.22
C PRO A 208 42.15 7.66 15.87
N GLY A 209 43.32 7.32 15.33
CA GLY A 209 44.15 6.21 15.80
C GLY A 209 43.71 4.83 15.29
N ALA A 210 42.78 4.75 14.34
CA ALA A 210 42.42 3.49 13.70
C ALA A 210 43.63 2.86 13.02
N THR A 211 43.88 1.59 13.33
CA THR A 211 44.92 0.76 12.68
C THR A 211 44.36 -0.07 11.53
N HIS A 212 43.05 0.01 11.29
CA HIS A 212 42.33 -0.74 10.25
C HIS A 212 41.81 0.21 9.17
N THR A 213 41.59 -0.36 7.98
CA THR A 213 41.20 0.37 6.77
C THR A 213 39.73 0.16 6.38
N ASP A 214 38.94 -0.51 7.21
CA ASP A 214 37.52 -0.77 6.96
C ASP A 214 36.66 0.50 7.10
N PRO A 215 35.56 0.64 6.36
CA PRO A 215 34.91 -0.37 5.51
C PRO A 215 35.55 -0.59 4.12
N GLY A 216 36.65 0.10 3.82
CA GLY A 216 37.44 -0.11 2.61
C GLY A 216 37.00 0.72 1.40
N PRO A 217 37.80 0.69 0.32
CA PRO A 217 37.60 1.53 -0.86
C PRO A 217 36.33 1.20 -1.65
N TYR A 218 35.81 -0.03 -1.53
CA TYR A 218 34.63 -0.48 -2.25
C TYR A 218 33.31 -0.21 -1.49
N TRP A 219 33.38 0.33 -0.27
CA TRP A 219 32.18 0.78 0.43
C TRP A 219 31.61 2.03 -0.23
N ASN A 220 30.42 1.91 -0.79
CA ASN A 220 29.74 2.98 -1.50
C ASN A 220 29.01 3.89 -0.49
N TRP A 221 29.76 4.86 0.03
CA TRP A 221 29.23 5.88 0.95
C TRP A 221 28.06 6.67 0.37
N ASP A 222 28.07 6.95 -0.94
CA ASP A 222 27.00 7.73 -1.57
C ASP A 222 25.68 6.98 -1.54
N LEU A 223 25.65 5.72 -1.98
CA LEU A 223 24.47 4.86 -1.91
C LEU A 223 24.01 4.70 -0.46
N TYR A 224 24.94 4.43 0.46
CA TYR A 224 24.61 4.19 1.85
C TYR A 224 24.00 5.42 2.52
N MET A 225 24.61 6.60 2.34
CA MET A 225 24.07 7.85 2.88
C MET A 225 22.73 8.23 2.22
N GLN A 226 22.55 7.98 0.93
CA GLN A 226 21.26 8.21 0.27
C GLN A 226 20.16 7.34 0.86
N LEU A 227 20.45 6.07 1.15
CA LEU A 227 19.52 5.17 1.84
C LEU A 227 19.20 5.64 3.26
N ILE A 228 20.18 6.15 4.01
CA ILE A 228 19.97 6.64 5.38
C ILE A 228 19.14 7.93 5.37
N GLN A 229 19.37 8.80 4.40
CA GLN A 229 18.74 10.11 4.34
C GLN A 229 17.32 10.07 3.79
N ALA A 230 16.98 9.09 2.95
CA ALA A 230 15.63 8.90 2.42
C ALA A 230 14.78 8.02 3.36
N SER A 231 13.63 8.54 3.81
CA SER A 231 12.69 7.79 4.64
C SER A 231 11.29 8.37 4.53
N ALA A 232 10.29 7.50 4.58
CA ALA A 232 8.89 7.88 4.49
C ALA A 232 8.03 7.04 5.44
N LEU A 233 6.94 7.62 5.90
CA LEU A 233 5.85 6.91 6.58
C LEU A 233 4.57 7.12 5.77
N LEU A 234 3.81 6.05 5.53
CA LEU A 234 2.48 6.17 4.95
C LEU A 234 1.55 6.80 5.99
N GLU A 235 0.86 7.87 5.64
CA GLU A 235 -0.15 8.51 6.49
C GLU A 235 -1.57 8.17 6.05
N GLU A 236 -1.80 8.07 4.74
CA GLU A 236 -3.11 7.80 4.19
C GLU A 236 -3.00 7.04 2.87
N ALA A 237 -3.90 6.07 2.67
CA ALA A 237 -4.13 5.41 1.40
C ALA A 237 -5.63 5.42 1.11
N SER A 238 -6.01 6.09 0.03
CA SER A 238 -7.38 6.13 -0.48
C SER A 238 -7.38 5.51 -1.88
N VAL A 239 -7.86 4.27 -1.98
CA VAL A 239 -7.82 3.47 -3.20
C VAL A 239 -9.16 2.76 -3.42
N PRO A 240 -9.61 2.62 -4.67
CA PRO A 240 -10.82 1.85 -4.97
C PRO A 240 -10.59 0.36 -4.68
N LEU A 241 -11.45 -0.25 -3.86
CA LEU A 241 -11.36 -1.69 -3.56
C LEU A 241 -12.14 -2.55 -4.56
N THR A 242 -13.00 -1.94 -5.37
CA THR A 242 -13.75 -2.61 -6.43
C THR A 242 -13.87 -1.65 -7.61
N LEU A 243 -13.62 -2.17 -8.80
CA LEU A 243 -13.82 -1.46 -10.06
C LEU A 243 -14.51 -2.38 -11.05
N ARG A 244 -15.39 -1.83 -11.88
CA ARG A 244 -15.93 -2.55 -13.03
C ARG A 244 -14.89 -2.57 -14.13
N ALA A 245 -14.93 -3.58 -15.00
CA ALA A 245 -13.99 -3.67 -16.12
C ALA A 245 -13.94 -2.38 -16.96
N GLY A 246 -12.74 -1.80 -17.07
CA GLY A 246 -12.39 -0.50 -17.68
C GLY A 246 -13.04 0.74 -17.08
N GLU A 247 -13.59 0.62 -15.87
CA GLU A 247 -13.84 1.78 -15.02
C GLU A 247 -12.49 2.36 -14.57
N SER A 248 -12.42 3.70 -14.53
CA SER A 248 -11.28 4.42 -14.00
C SER A 248 -11.65 5.10 -12.69
N ALA A 249 -10.74 5.10 -11.72
CA ALA A 249 -10.89 5.83 -10.47
C ALA A 249 -9.55 6.41 -10.01
N THR A 250 -9.63 7.50 -9.26
CA THR A 250 -8.46 8.14 -8.67
C THR A 250 -8.04 7.39 -7.40
N ALA A 251 -6.75 7.14 -7.28
CA ALA A 251 -6.07 6.69 -6.07
C ALA A 251 -5.18 7.79 -5.50
N LEU A 252 -5.05 7.83 -4.19
CA LEU A 252 -4.14 8.69 -3.43
C LEU A 252 -3.35 7.83 -2.46
N LEU A 253 -2.02 7.94 -2.53
CA LEU A 253 -1.13 7.55 -1.45
C LEU A 253 -0.42 8.79 -0.91
N ARG A 254 -0.47 8.98 0.41
CA ARG A 254 0.08 10.14 1.10
C ARG A 254 1.15 9.71 2.08
N PHE A 255 2.35 10.26 1.93
CA PHE A 255 3.49 9.90 2.75
C PHE A 255 4.07 11.12 3.46
N ARG A 256 4.38 10.98 4.75
CA ARG A 256 5.24 11.93 5.47
C ARG A 256 6.70 11.66 5.14
N ASN A 257 7.42 12.71 4.78
CA ASN A 257 8.87 12.67 4.64
C ASN A 257 9.53 12.65 6.02
N THR A 258 10.02 11.49 6.43
CA THR A 258 10.79 11.33 7.69
C THR A 258 12.30 11.24 7.42
N GLY A 259 12.67 11.54 6.17
CA GLY A 259 14.03 11.70 5.71
C GLY A 259 14.59 13.07 6.04
N VAL A 260 15.81 13.33 5.57
CA VAL A 260 16.45 14.65 5.67
C VAL A 260 16.66 15.29 4.29
N ILE A 261 16.22 14.61 3.22
CA ILE A 261 16.23 15.14 1.86
C ILE A 261 14.85 15.65 1.47
N THR A 262 14.80 16.80 0.81
CA THR A 262 13.57 17.30 0.17
C THR A 262 13.24 16.43 -1.04
N TRP A 263 12.00 15.95 -1.11
CA TRP A 263 11.52 15.23 -2.29
C TRP A 263 11.11 16.23 -3.37
N LEU A 264 11.59 16.02 -4.58
CA LEU A 264 11.28 16.88 -5.71
C LEU A 264 10.38 16.15 -6.72
N PRO A 265 9.40 16.84 -7.34
CA PRO A 265 8.53 16.27 -8.36
C PRO A 265 9.27 16.02 -9.69
N ILE A 266 10.30 16.82 -9.97
CA ILE A 266 11.07 16.85 -11.22
C ILE A 266 12.58 17.00 -10.93
N GLY A 267 13.42 16.93 -11.96
CA GLY A 267 14.87 17.09 -11.88
C GLY A 267 15.62 15.78 -12.16
N SER A 268 16.87 15.69 -11.72
CA SER A 268 17.73 14.52 -11.98
C SER A 268 17.32 13.28 -11.20
N ASN A 269 16.78 13.46 -9.98
CA ASN A 269 16.38 12.36 -9.09
C ASN A 269 15.03 12.64 -8.42
N PRO A 270 13.94 12.82 -9.19
CA PRO A 270 12.62 13.05 -8.63
C PRO A 270 12.19 11.87 -7.76
N VAL A 271 11.29 12.13 -6.81
CA VAL A 271 10.65 11.08 -6.02
C VAL A 271 9.35 10.68 -6.71
N ARG A 272 9.23 9.38 -6.99
CA ARG A 272 8.08 8.78 -7.64
C ARG A 272 7.53 7.62 -6.84
N LEU A 273 6.27 7.31 -7.09
CA LEU A 273 5.69 6.03 -6.74
C LEU A 273 6.08 5.02 -7.82
N GLY A 274 6.52 3.83 -7.42
CA GLY A 274 6.85 2.75 -8.34
C GLY A 274 6.21 1.43 -7.94
N THR A 275 5.93 0.57 -8.91
CA THR A 275 5.33 -0.74 -8.69
C THR A 275 6.28 -1.71 -8.00
N GLN A 276 5.73 -2.55 -7.13
CA GLN A 276 6.43 -3.56 -6.34
C GLN A 276 5.75 -4.94 -6.46
N ASN A 277 6.47 -5.94 -5.96
CA ASN A 277 6.03 -7.35 -5.88
C ASN A 277 5.49 -7.90 -7.21
N PRO A 278 6.31 -8.02 -8.28
CA PRO A 278 7.75 -7.67 -8.35
C PRO A 278 8.04 -6.19 -8.59
N ARG A 279 9.24 -5.75 -8.17
CA ARG A 279 9.77 -4.41 -8.44
C ARG A 279 9.73 -4.09 -9.93
N ASP A 280 9.31 -2.88 -10.28
CA ASP A 280 9.26 -2.35 -11.65
C ASP A 280 8.33 -3.08 -12.61
N ARG A 281 7.42 -3.94 -12.13
CA ARG A 281 6.45 -4.62 -12.98
C ARG A 281 5.53 -3.63 -13.71
N ALA A 282 5.14 -3.96 -14.94
CA ALA A 282 4.03 -3.27 -15.58
C ALA A 282 2.72 -3.57 -14.82
N SER A 283 1.96 -2.53 -14.46
CA SER A 283 0.64 -2.72 -13.84
C SER A 283 -0.43 -3.00 -14.89
N PRO A 284 -1.35 -3.96 -14.66
CA PRO A 284 -2.52 -4.14 -15.53
C PRO A 284 -3.52 -2.97 -15.43
N PHE A 285 -3.36 -2.08 -14.44
CA PHE A 285 -4.19 -0.87 -14.28
C PHE A 285 -3.63 0.36 -15.00
N PHE A 286 -2.45 0.23 -15.61
CA PHE A 286 -1.84 1.29 -16.39
C PHE A 286 -2.63 1.56 -17.67
N THR A 287 -2.91 2.84 -17.95
CA THR A 287 -3.34 3.32 -19.27
C THR A 287 -2.34 4.37 -19.78
N PRO A 288 -1.90 4.32 -21.05
CA PRO A 288 -1.03 5.36 -21.61
C PRO A 288 -1.56 6.77 -21.36
N GLY A 289 -0.70 7.67 -20.87
CA GLY A 289 -1.06 9.05 -20.52
C GLY A 289 -1.67 9.24 -19.12
N SER A 290 -2.12 8.18 -18.45
CA SER A 290 -2.62 8.28 -17.06
C SER A 290 -1.50 8.24 -16.01
N TRP A 291 -0.39 7.56 -16.33
CA TRP A 291 0.80 7.40 -15.49
C TRP A 291 2.03 7.90 -16.24
N ILE A 292 3.14 8.13 -15.52
CA ILE A 292 4.43 8.50 -16.12
C ILE A 292 4.96 7.36 -17.01
N SER A 293 4.82 6.12 -16.55
CA SER A 293 5.16 4.89 -17.29
C SER A 293 4.39 3.70 -16.69
N PRO A 294 4.39 2.51 -17.31
CA PRO A 294 3.67 1.33 -16.79
C PRO A 294 4.02 0.88 -15.38
N ASN A 295 5.16 1.36 -14.85
CA ASN A 295 5.67 1.07 -13.52
C ASN A 295 5.90 2.33 -12.66
N ARG A 296 5.46 3.51 -13.12
CA ARG A 296 5.55 4.79 -12.39
C ARG A 296 4.20 5.51 -12.42
N PRO A 297 3.29 5.25 -11.46
CA PRO A 297 1.98 5.88 -11.44
C PRO A 297 2.03 7.40 -11.33
N ALA A 298 2.86 7.93 -10.42
CA ALA A 298 2.93 9.36 -10.13
C ALA A 298 4.30 9.77 -9.59
N ALA A 299 4.61 11.06 -9.75
CA ALA A 299 5.62 11.75 -8.94
C ALA A 299 4.96 12.33 -7.68
N VAL A 300 5.76 12.73 -6.70
CA VAL A 300 5.24 13.55 -5.60
C VAL A 300 4.63 14.83 -6.17
N ALA A 301 3.47 15.26 -5.66
CA ALA A 301 2.73 16.37 -6.26
C ALA A 301 3.46 17.73 -6.14
N ALA A 302 4.26 17.92 -5.11
CA ALA A 302 5.00 19.15 -4.85
C ALA A 302 6.33 18.88 -4.13
N SER A 303 7.20 19.91 -4.09
CA SER A 303 8.41 19.88 -3.27
C SER A 303 8.04 19.57 -1.81
N THR A 304 8.53 18.45 -1.29
CA THR A 304 8.17 17.94 0.04
C THR A 304 9.41 17.91 0.93
N PRO A 305 9.69 18.98 1.70
CA PRO A 305 10.83 19.02 2.61
C PRO A 305 10.66 18.01 3.76
N PRO A 306 11.72 17.77 4.57
CA PRO A 306 11.62 16.96 5.77
C PRO A 306 10.43 17.36 6.66
N GLU A 307 9.78 16.35 7.25
CA GLU A 307 8.55 16.42 8.04
C GLU A 307 7.28 16.89 7.30
N ALA A 308 7.38 17.35 6.05
CA ALA A 308 6.22 17.64 5.22
C ALA A 308 5.58 16.35 4.67
N VAL A 309 4.38 16.51 4.13
CA VAL A 309 3.57 15.42 3.58
C VAL A 309 3.50 15.56 2.07
N GLY A 310 3.82 14.48 1.35
CA GLY A 310 3.82 14.40 -0.09
C GLY A 310 2.71 13.49 -0.59
N ASP A 311 1.91 14.01 -1.52
CA ASP A 311 0.80 13.29 -2.15
C ASP A 311 1.23 12.67 -3.48
N PHE A 312 0.77 11.43 -3.72
CA PHE A 312 0.90 10.70 -4.97
C PHE A 312 -0.49 10.35 -5.45
N VAL A 313 -1.00 11.15 -6.38
CA VAL A 313 -2.33 10.98 -6.98
C VAL A 313 -2.18 10.37 -8.36
N PHE A 314 -2.90 9.29 -8.64
CA PHE A 314 -2.85 8.59 -9.93
C PHE A 314 -4.18 7.94 -10.26
N THR A 315 -4.43 7.69 -11.54
CA THR A 315 -5.67 7.06 -12.01
C THR A 315 -5.44 5.58 -12.23
N LEU A 316 -6.25 4.73 -11.62
CA LEU A 316 -6.31 3.29 -11.90
C LEU A 316 -7.41 3.03 -12.92
N THR A 317 -7.12 2.35 -14.03
CA THR A 317 -8.14 1.87 -14.97
C THR A 317 -8.21 0.35 -14.90
N ALA A 318 -9.36 -0.20 -14.52
CA ALA A 318 -9.48 -1.64 -14.36
C ALA A 318 -9.27 -2.40 -15.69
N PRO A 319 -8.53 -3.51 -15.70
CA PRO A 319 -8.40 -4.36 -16.88
C PRO A 319 -9.76 -5.01 -17.25
N ASP A 320 -9.84 -5.57 -18.46
CA ASP A 320 -11.06 -6.27 -18.91
C ASP A 320 -11.20 -7.68 -18.29
N ARG A 321 -10.11 -8.25 -17.77
CA ARG A 321 -10.14 -9.53 -17.07
C ARG A 321 -10.63 -9.32 -15.64
N TYR A 322 -11.67 -10.05 -15.26
CA TYR A 322 -12.20 -10.02 -13.90
C TYR A 322 -11.34 -10.82 -12.95
N GLY A 323 -11.40 -10.46 -11.67
CA GLY A 323 -10.72 -11.16 -10.60
C GLY A 323 -10.17 -10.18 -9.58
N VAL A 324 -9.51 -10.75 -8.57
CA VAL A 324 -8.83 -9.98 -7.54
C VAL A 324 -7.39 -9.73 -8.01
N TYR A 325 -6.99 -8.47 -7.97
CA TYR A 325 -5.65 -8.01 -8.35
C TYR A 325 -4.95 -7.43 -7.14
N GLU A 326 -3.73 -7.91 -6.87
CA GLU A 326 -2.86 -7.31 -5.88
C GLU A 326 -2.04 -6.19 -6.52
N GLU A 327 -2.24 -4.96 -6.06
CA GLU A 327 -1.39 -3.82 -6.40
C GLU A 327 -0.48 -3.47 -5.24
N SER A 328 0.82 -3.32 -5.52
CA SER A 328 1.85 -3.01 -4.53
C SER A 328 2.72 -1.86 -5.04
N TYR A 329 3.01 -0.89 -4.19
CA TYR A 329 3.80 0.30 -4.54
C TYR A 329 4.79 0.68 -3.44
N GLN A 330 5.88 1.33 -3.83
CA GLN A 330 6.86 1.91 -2.92
C GLN A 330 7.42 3.19 -3.51
N LEU A 331 7.92 4.09 -2.66
CA LEU A 331 8.62 5.28 -3.14
C LEU A 331 9.99 4.92 -3.71
N VAL A 332 10.34 5.60 -4.80
CA VAL A 332 11.65 5.52 -5.43
C VAL A 332 12.17 6.94 -5.65
N ARG A 333 13.41 7.17 -5.25
CA ARG A 333 14.18 8.32 -5.70
C ARG A 333 14.86 7.88 -6.99
N GLU A 334 14.43 8.42 -8.12
CA GLU A 334 14.83 7.94 -9.44
C GLU A 334 16.34 7.92 -9.62
N GLY A 335 16.86 6.81 -10.16
CA GLY A 335 18.29 6.57 -10.36
C GLY A 335 19.11 6.34 -9.08
N ILE A 336 18.47 6.34 -7.91
CA ILE A 336 19.14 6.25 -6.62
C ILE A 336 18.72 4.97 -5.87
N SER A 337 17.51 4.97 -5.29
CA SER A 337 17.07 3.87 -4.44
C SER A 337 15.58 3.92 -4.12
N TRP A 338 15.04 2.76 -3.75
CA TRP A 338 13.71 2.57 -3.18
C TRP A 338 13.74 2.83 -1.67
N PHE A 339 12.69 3.44 -1.15
CA PHE A 339 12.59 3.78 0.28
C PHE A 339 11.13 3.88 0.75
N GLY A 340 10.96 3.96 2.07
CA GLY A 340 9.62 3.93 2.68
C GLY A 340 8.98 2.54 2.66
N PRO A 341 7.78 2.40 3.24
CA PRO A 341 7.07 1.14 3.26
C PRO A 341 6.57 0.74 1.87
N VAL A 342 6.49 -0.58 1.63
CA VAL A 342 5.69 -1.11 0.52
C VAL A 342 4.22 -1.06 0.94
N VAL A 343 3.37 -0.48 0.10
CA VAL A 343 1.93 -0.36 0.31
C VAL A 343 1.23 -1.31 -0.65
N THR A 344 0.46 -2.26 -0.10
CA THR A 344 -0.20 -3.32 -0.87
C THR A 344 -1.71 -3.29 -0.61
N PHE A 345 -2.50 -3.45 -1.67
CA PHE A 345 -3.96 -3.57 -1.59
C PHE A 345 -4.51 -4.48 -2.68
N GLN A 346 -5.71 -5.01 -2.44
CA GLN A 346 -6.43 -5.87 -3.37
C GLN A 346 -7.56 -5.08 -4.03
N ILE A 347 -7.61 -5.08 -5.36
CA ILE A 347 -8.69 -4.51 -6.14
C ILE A 347 -9.49 -5.63 -6.77
N ASN A 348 -10.79 -5.70 -6.47
CA ASN A 348 -11.69 -6.63 -7.14
C ASN A 348 -12.21 -6.03 -8.45
N VAL A 349 -11.84 -6.62 -9.57
CA VAL A 349 -12.34 -6.24 -10.89
C VAL A 349 -13.55 -7.11 -11.23
N VAL A 350 -14.71 -6.47 -11.37
CA VAL A 350 -16.01 -7.13 -11.56
C VAL A 350 -16.64 -6.77 -12.91
N PRO A 351 -17.58 -7.58 -13.43
CA PRO A 351 -18.42 -7.15 -14.53
C PRO A 351 -19.26 -5.92 -14.14
N TRP A 352 -19.71 -5.17 -15.14
CA TRP A 352 -20.88 -4.32 -15.00
C TRP A 352 -22.09 -5.21 -14.74
N ASP A 353 -22.95 -4.76 -13.84
CA ASP A 353 -24.20 -5.43 -13.49
C ASP A 353 -25.27 -4.35 -13.35
N ILE A 354 -26.09 -4.21 -14.39
CA ILE A 354 -27.02 -3.09 -14.54
C ILE A 354 -28.43 -3.63 -14.67
N VAL A 355 -29.35 -3.08 -13.90
CA VAL A 355 -30.77 -3.41 -13.96
C VAL A 355 -31.56 -2.22 -14.49
N TYR A 356 -32.37 -2.48 -15.51
CA TYR A 356 -33.31 -1.55 -16.12
C TYR A 356 -34.72 -2.00 -15.73
N ASP A 357 -35.21 -1.43 -14.64
CA ASP A 357 -36.57 -1.64 -14.15
C ASP A 357 -37.60 -0.89 -15.00
N ASN A 358 -38.88 -1.30 -14.99
CA ASN A 358 -39.93 -0.57 -15.71
C ASN A 358 -40.26 0.80 -15.10
N THR A 359 -39.77 1.12 -13.91
CA THR A 359 -39.79 2.48 -13.34
C THR A 359 -38.58 3.32 -13.75
N SER A 360 -37.57 2.72 -14.41
CA SER A 360 -36.37 3.44 -14.83
C SER A 360 -36.65 4.43 -15.98
N PRO A 361 -35.86 5.51 -16.12
CA PRO A 361 -35.99 6.45 -17.24
C PRO A 361 -35.64 5.84 -18.61
N HIS A 362 -35.09 4.62 -18.59
CA HIS A 362 -34.73 3.85 -19.77
C HIS A 362 -35.87 2.98 -20.30
N PHE A 363 -37.01 2.95 -19.61
CA PHE A 363 -38.16 2.15 -19.97
C PHE A 363 -39.26 2.98 -20.64
N THR A 364 -39.85 2.44 -21.71
CA THR A 364 -40.95 3.06 -22.45
C THR A 364 -41.92 2.01 -22.95
N VAL A 365 -43.18 2.39 -23.17
CA VAL A 365 -44.21 1.51 -23.75
C VAL A 365 -44.88 2.19 -24.94
N SER A 366 -45.41 1.37 -25.85
CA SER A 366 -46.24 1.79 -26.97
C SER A 366 -47.48 0.89 -27.04
N GLY A 367 -48.65 1.48 -27.29
CA GLY A 367 -49.96 0.84 -27.16
C GLY A 367 -50.54 0.96 -25.74
N SER A 368 -51.66 0.29 -25.50
CA SER A 368 -52.35 0.32 -24.21
C SER A 368 -51.70 -0.64 -23.22
N TRP A 369 -50.91 -0.11 -22.28
CA TRP A 369 -50.31 -0.86 -21.19
C TRP A 369 -50.88 -0.39 -19.85
N SER A 370 -51.20 -1.35 -18.99
CA SER A 370 -51.65 -1.11 -17.61
C SER A 370 -50.51 -1.38 -16.63
N THR A 371 -50.59 -0.76 -15.45
CA THR A 371 -49.66 -1.04 -14.35
C THR A 371 -50.26 -2.10 -13.43
N GLY A 372 -49.43 -3.04 -12.97
CA GLY A 372 -49.78 -3.99 -11.92
C GLY A 372 -48.82 -3.90 -10.75
N THR A 373 -49.32 -4.09 -9.54
CA THR A 373 -48.53 -3.96 -8.29
C THR A 373 -48.67 -5.17 -7.37
N ILE A 374 -49.64 -6.06 -7.64
CA ILE A 374 -50.06 -7.11 -6.70
C ILE A 374 -49.19 -8.36 -6.72
N ALA A 375 -48.49 -8.63 -7.82
CA ALA A 375 -47.66 -9.83 -7.93
C ALA A 375 -46.53 -9.79 -6.90
N THR A 376 -46.36 -10.86 -6.12
CA THR A 376 -45.36 -10.93 -5.05
C THR A 376 -43.96 -11.23 -5.58
N ASP A 377 -43.87 -11.74 -6.81
CA ASP A 377 -42.65 -12.12 -7.51
C ASP A 377 -42.24 -11.10 -8.60
N LYS A 378 -42.78 -9.88 -8.56
CA LYS A 378 -42.32 -8.77 -9.41
C LYS A 378 -40.95 -8.26 -8.96
N TYR A 379 -40.20 -7.65 -9.86
CA TYR A 379 -39.04 -6.86 -9.50
C TYR A 379 -39.49 -5.44 -9.14
N GLY A 380 -38.83 -4.83 -8.16
CA GLY A 380 -39.16 -3.46 -7.75
C GLY A 380 -40.61 -3.27 -7.27
N ALA A 381 -41.17 -2.11 -7.58
CA ALA A 381 -42.44 -1.64 -7.01
C ALA A 381 -43.68 -2.06 -7.82
N ASP A 382 -43.56 -2.14 -9.14
CA ASP A 382 -44.66 -2.41 -10.07
C ASP A 382 -44.16 -3.10 -11.35
N TYR A 383 -45.07 -3.44 -12.26
CA TYR A 383 -44.75 -3.96 -13.59
C TYR A 383 -45.78 -3.44 -14.59
N ARG A 384 -45.47 -3.53 -15.89
CA ARG A 384 -46.42 -3.22 -16.97
C ARG A 384 -46.97 -4.49 -17.60
N TRP A 385 -48.25 -4.47 -17.95
CA TRP A 385 -48.89 -5.58 -18.65
C TRP A 385 -49.84 -5.11 -19.74
N THR A 386 -50.04 -5.96 -20.75
CA THR A 386 -51.03 -5.75 -21.80
C THR A 386 -51.49 -7.09 -22.37
N SER A 387 -52.69 -7.12 -22.94
CA SER A 387 -53.26 -8.33 -23.56
C SER A 387 -52.57 -8.66 -24.88
N THR A 388 -52.37 -9.95 -25.13
CA THR A 388 -51.75 -10.45 -26.36
C THR A 388 -52.76 -10.55 -27.50
N ARG A 389 -52.31 -10.29 -28.73
CA ARG A 389 -53.05 -10.56 -29.97
C ARG A 389 -52.06 -10.92 -31.09
N PRO A 390 -52.41 -11.82 -32.04
CA PRO A 390 -51.52 -12.21 -33.13
C PRO A 390 -51.03 -11.07 -34.02
N THR A 391 -51.80 -9.98 -34.11
CA THR A 391 -51.50 -8.80 -34.93
C THR A 391 -51.11 -7.57 -34.11
N SER A 392 -50.88 -7.72 -32.80
CA SER A 392 -50.53 -6.60 -31.94
C SER A 392 -49.20 -5.96 -32.36
N THR A 393 -49.16 -4.64 -32.38
CA THR A 393 -47.95 -3.83 -32.56
C THR A 393 -47.43 -3.24 -31.25
N ALA A 394 -48.15 -3.44 -30.14
CA ALA A 394 -47.79 -2.92 -28.83
C ALA A 394 -46.48 -3.53 -28.31
N TYR A 395 -45.67 -2.72 -27.65
CA TYR A 395 -44.40 -3.14 -27.08
C TYR A 395 -44.06 -2.40 -25.78
N ALA A 396 -43.28 -3.07 -24.94
CA ALA A 396 -42.47 -2.44 -23.91
C ALA A 396 -41.01 -2.46 -24.38
N ARG A 397 -40.24 -1.41 -24.07
CA ARG A 397 -38.87 -1.22 -24.54
C ARG A 397 -37.97 -0.70 -23.42
N TRP A 398 -36.85 -1.39 -23.20
CA TRP A 398 -35.73 -0.93 -22.40
C TRP A 398 -34.61 -0.43 -23.32
N TYR A 399 -34.18 0.82 -23.16
CA TYR A 399 -32.97 1.37 -23.78
C TYR A 399 -31.77 1.15 -22.88
N LEU A 400 -30.87 0.26 -23.27
CA LEU A 400 -29.81 -0.22 -22.39
C LEU A 400 -28.71 0.83 -22.15
N ASN A 401 -28.45 1.76 -23.08
CA ASN A 401 -27.35 2.73 -22.94
C ASN A 401 -26.03 2.06 -22.47
N VAL A 402 -25.61 1.02 -23.18
CA VAL A 402 -24.54 0.10 -22.76
C VAL A 402 -23.26 0.88 -22.37
N PRO A 403 -22.61 0.59 -21.23
CA PRO A 403 -21.53 1.44 -20.70
C PRO A 403 -20.23 1.34 -21.53
N ARG A 404 -19.96 0.18 -22.12
CA ARG A 404 -18.76 -0.10 -22.92
C ARG A 404 -19.05 -1.14 -23.99
N ASP A 405 -18.33 -1.11 -25.09
CA ASP A 405 -18.34 -2.15 -26.10
C ASP A 405 -18.06 -3.54 -25.51
N GLY A 406 -18.76 -4.57 -25.98
CA GLY A 406 -18.44 -5.96 -25.64
C GLY A 406 -19.65 -6.88 -25.56
N TYR A 407 -19.40 -8.13 -25.16
CA TYR A 407 -20.45 -9.14 -25.01
C TYR A 407 -21.11 -9.07 -23.64
N TYR A 408 -22.42 -8.90 -23.59
CA TYR A 408 -23.16 -8.90 -22.33
C TYR A 408 -24.18 -10.03 -22.31
N ASP A 409 -24.33 -10.65 -21.15
CA ASP A 409 -25.48 -11.49 -20.84
C ASP A 409 -26.69 -10.60 -20.56
N VAL A 410 -27.78 -10.88 -21.26
CA VAL A 410 -29.07 -10.20 -21.11
C VAL A 410 -30.02 -11.13 -20.39
N TYR A 411 -30.69 -10.62 -19.36
CA TYR A 411 -31.70 -11.33 -18.60
C TYR A 411 -33.00 -10.52 -18.58
N ALA A 412 -34.13 -11.20 -18.41
CA ALA A 412 -35.40 -10.57 -18.09
C ALA A 412 -35.98 -11.14 -16.80
N TRP A 413 -36.69 -10.29 -16.07
CA TRP A 413 -37.54 -10.63 -14.95
C TRP A 413 -39.00 -10.49 -15.37
N TRP A 414 -39.87 -11.33 -14.81
CA TRP A 414 -41.32 -11.19 -14.92
C TRP A 414 -42.01 -11.78 -13.69
N SER A 415 -43.25 -11.38 -13.48
CA SER A 415 -44.16 -12.08 -12.56
C SER A 415 -44.89 -13.20 -13.29
N GLN A 416 -44.93 -14.39 -12.69
CA GLN A 416 -45.60 -15.54 -13.27
C GLN A 416 -47.11 -15.56 -12.98
N GLY A 417 -47.86 -16.33 -13.75
CA GLY A 417 -49.29 -16.51 -13.57
C GLY A 417 -49.92 -17.32 -14.69
N THR A 418 -51.05 -17.98 -14.41
CA THR A 418 -51.73 -18.86 -15.38
C THR A 418 -52.32 -18.11 -16.58
N ASN A 419 -52.55 -16.80 -16.46
CA ASN A 419 -53.01 -15.95 -17.55
C ASN A 419 -51.88 -15.26 -18.34
N ARG A 420 -50.61 -15.57 -18.03
CA ARG A 420 -49.48 -15.00 -18.77
C ARG A 420 -49.26 -15.77 -20.07
N SER A 421 -48.66 -15.10 -21.06
CA SER A 421 -48.34 -15.69 -22.35
C SER A 421 -47.27 -16.77 -22.20
N THR A 422 -47.53 -17.95 -22.78
CA THR A 422 -46.51 -19.00 -22.94
C THR A 422 -45.54 -18.73 -24.10
N ALA A 423 -45.82 -17.70 -24.89
CA ALA A 423 -45.05 -17.29 -26.08
C ALA A 423 -44.69 -15.80 -26.02
N ALA A 424 -44.27 -15.30 -24.86
CA ALA A 424 -43.84 -13.92 -24.69
C ALA A 424 -42.57 -13.66 -25.51
N ARG A 425 -42.63 -12.72 -26.45
CA ARG A 425 -41.59 -12.49 -27.46
C ARG A 425 -40.69 -11.31 -27.08
N TYR A 426 -39.48 -11.60 -26.65
CA TYR A 426 -38.41 -10.63 -26.45
C TYR A 426 -37.61 -10.43 -27.75
N GLU A 427 -37.37 -9.19 -28.15
CA GLU A 427 -36.47 -8.84 -29.26
C GLU A 427 -35.28 -8.05 -28.71
N ILE A 428 -34.08 -8.61 -28.87
CA ILE A 428 -32.83 -8.01 -28.41
C ILE A 428 -32.13 -7.42 -29.62
N GLU A 429 -32.01 -6.09 -29.66
CA GLU A 429 -31.28 -5.35 -30.68
C GLU A 429 -29.84 -5.12 -30.24
N HIS A 430 -28.92 -5.75 -30.94
CA HIS A 430 -27.48 -5.79 -30.65
C HIS A 430 -26.67 -5.50 -31.93
N ARG A 431 -25.34 -5.47 -31.86
CA ARG A 431 -24.48 -5.13 -33.03
C ARG A 431 -24.73 -6.02 -34.24
N GLY A 432 -24.95 -7.32 -34.02
CA GLY A 432 -25.26 -8.30 -35.08
C GLY A 432 -26.68 -8.25 -35.64
N GLY A 433 -27.51 -7.26 -35.29
CA GLY A 433 -28.91 -7.16 -35.67
C GLY A 433 -29.87 -7.49 -34.53
N LYS A 434 -31.00 -8.11 -34.86
CA LYS A 434 -32.08 -8.41 -33.92
C LYS A 434 -32.18 -9.92 -33.68
N THR A 435 -32.08 -10.35 -32.43
CA THR A 435 -32.39 -11.72 -32.02
C THR A 435 -33.72 -11.78 -31.30
N VAL A 436 -34.54 -12.77 -31.65
CA VAL A 436 -35.84 -13.02 -31.00
C VAL A 436 -35.70 -14.17 -30.01
N LYS A 437 -36.25 -14.00 -28.81
CA LYS A 437 -36.38 -15.02 -27.78
C LYS A 437 -37.83 -15.13 -27.35
N VAL A 438 -38.36 -16.34 -27.41
CA VAL A 438 -39.71 -16.64 -26.96
C VAL A 438 -39.59 -17.36 -25.62
N VAL A 439 -40.26 -16.85 -24.61
CA VAL A 439 -40.25 -17.40 -23.25
C VAL A 439 -41.67 -17.65 -22.75
N ASN A 440 -41.81 -18.59 -21.82
CA ASN A 440 -43.06 -18.88 -21.15
C ASN A 440 -43.12 -18.11 -19.83
N GLN A 441 -43.99 -17.09 -19.74
CA GLN A 441 -44.16 -16.28 -18.53
C GLN A 441 -45.10 -16.92 -17.50
N GLN A 442 -45.63 -18.12 -17.73
CA GLN A 442 -46.39 -18.86 -16.71
C GLN A 442 -45.49 -19.54 -15.67
N HIS A 443 -44.20 -19.63 -15.96
CA HIS A 443 -43.20 -20.26 -15.10
C HIS A 443 -42.03 -19.31 -14.88
N ASP A 444 -41.16 -19.67 -13.94
CA ASP A 444 -39.86 -19.03 -13.73
C ASP A 444 -39.95 -17.52 -13.43
N GLY A 445 -41.07 -17.08 -12.85
CA GLY A 445 -41.22 -15.73 -12.33
C GLY A 445 -40.39 -15.53 -11.05
N GLY A 446 -40.16 -14.27 -10.67
CA GLY A 446 -39.42 -13.97 -9.45
C GLY A 446 -37.91 -14.25 -9.52
N ARG A 447 -37.35 -14.36 -10.73
CA ARG A 447 -35.91 -14.57 -10.95
C ARG A 447 -35.41 -13.98 -12.27
N TRP A 448 -34.10 -13.84 -12.40
CA TRP A 448 -33.44 -13.44 -13.65
C TRP A 448 -33.36 -14.61 -14.64
N ASN A 449 -34.09 -14.50 -15.75
CA ASN A 449 -34.11 -15.51 -16.80
C ASN A 449 -33.22 -15.10 -17.97
N TRP A 450 -32.28 -15.96 -18.36
CA TRP A 450 -31.29 -15.67 -19.39
C TRP A 450 -31.91 -15.62 -20.79
N LEU A 451 -31.75 -14.48 -21.46
CA LEU A 451 -32.19 -14.26 -22.84
C LEU A 451 -31.08 -14.43 -23.86
N GLY A 452 -29.81 -14.45 -23.45
CA GLY A 452 -28.70 -14.66 -24.37
C GLY A 452 -27.49 -13.78 -24.08
N ARG A 453 -26.39 -14.08 -24.77
CA ARG A 453 -25.19 -13.23 -24.79
C ARG A 453 -25.06 -12.54 -26.14
N TYR A 454 -24.89 -11.23 -26.14
CA TYR A 454 -24.83 -10.43 -27.37
C TYR A 454 -23.77 -9.35 -27.31
N TYR A 455 -23.16 -9.03 -28.45
CA TYR A 455 -22.23 -7.91 -28.55
C TYR A 455 -23.00 -6.60 -28.69
N PHE A 456 -22.75 -5.65 -27.79
CA PHE A 456 -23.28 -4.30 -27.85
C PHE A 456 -22.17 -3.28 -28.09
N VAL A 457 -22.53 -2.16 -28.70
CA VAL A 457 -21.68 -0.97 -28.80
C VAL A 457 -22.07 -0.02 -27.67
N ARG A 458 -21.09 0.69 -27.10
CA ARG A 458 -21.31 1.70 -26.07
C ARG A 458 -22.39 2.70 -26.49
N GLY A 459 -23.29 3.06 -25.57
CA GLY A 459 -24.36 4.01 -25.82
C GLY A 459 -25.46 3.49 -26.75
N THR A 460 -25.58 2.17 -26.93
CA THR A 460 -26.61 1.55 -27.77
C THR A 460 -27.35 0.44 -27.01
N GLY A 461 -28.21 -0.29 -27.72
CA GLY A 461 -28.87 -1.51 -27.25
C GLY A 461 -30.32 -1.30 -26.85
N PHE A 462 -31.20 -2.16 -27.34
CA PHE A 462 -32.60 -2.20 -26.94
C PHE A 462 -33.05 -3.62 -26.67
N VAL A 463 -33.92 -3.77 -25.67
CA VAL A 463 -34.73 -4.97 -25.48
C VAL A 463 -36.19 -4.58 -25.62
N TYR A 464 -36.93 -5.30 -26.45
CA TYR A 464 -38.37 -5.14 -26.61
C TYR A 464 -39.09 -6.36 -26.07
N LEU A 465 -40.21 -6.18 -25.39
CA LEU A 465 -41.21 -7.22 -25.19
C LEU A 465 -42.43 -6.90 -26.08
N ARG A 466 -42.75 -7.80 -27.01
CA ARG A 466 -43.88 -7.66 -27.94
C ARG A 466 -45.14 -8.32 -27.38
N ALA A 467 -46.28 -7.69 -27.61
CA ALA A 467 -47.60 -8.26 -27.32
C ALA A 467 -48.14 -9.15 -28.46
N THR A 468 -47.30 -9.48 -29.45
CA THR A 468 -47.61 -10.34 -30.60
C THR A 468 -47.52 -11.81 -30.21
N ALA A 469 -48.63 -12.38 -29.73
CA ALA A 469 -48.76 -13.78 -29.30
C ALA A 469 -50.24 -14.22 -29.39
N PRO A 470 -50.59 -15.51 -29.21
CA PRO A 470 -51.99 -15.95 -29.20
C PRO A 470 -52.87 -15.12 -28.27
N SER A 471 -54.10 -14.85 -28.68
CA SER A 471 -55.08 -14.10 -27.88
C SER A 471 -55.45 -14.86 -26.60
N GLY A 472 -55.96 -14.14 -25.60
CA GLY A 472 -56.46 -14.73 -24.34
C GLY A 472 -55.45 -14.72 -23.18
N PHE A 473 -54.24 -14.18 -23.41
CA PHE A 473 -53.19 -14.05 -22.39
C PHE A 473 -52.76 -12.59 -22.23
N VAL A 474 -51.87 -12.35 -21.27
CA VAL A 474 -51.16 -11.08 -21.09
C VAL A 474 -49.64 -11.29 -21.11
N VAL A 475 -48.89 -10.29 -21.56
CA VAL A 475 -47.41 -10.24 -21.38
C VAL A 475 -47.05 -9.28 -20.26
N ILE A 476 -45.97 -9.58 -19.55
CA ILE A 476 -45.47 -8.82 -18.40
C ILE A 476 -44.10 -8.23 -18.72
N ALA A 477 -44.02 -6.91 -18.70
CA ALA A 477 -42.78 -6.14 -18.78
C ALA A 477 -42.44 -5.61 -17.39
N ASP A 478 -41.39 -6.16 -16.80
CA ASP A 478 -40.94 -5.82 -15.46
C ASP A 478 -39.51 -5.26 -15.56
N ALA A 479 -38.47 -6.09 -15.44
CA ALA A 479 -37.09 -5.62 -15.54
C ALA A 479 -36.24 -6.39 -16.55
N VAL A 480 -35.21 -5.72 -17.07
CA VAL A 480 -34.11 -6.31 -17.86
C VAL A 480 -32.80 -6.08 -17.13
N ARG A 481 -31.91 -7.08 -17.11
CA ARG A 481 -30.58 -6.99 -16.49
C ARG A 481 -29.49 -7.28 -17.53
N LEU A 482 -28.40 -6.53 -17.43
CA LEU A 482 -27.24 -6.62 -18.32
C LEU A 482 -25.98 -6.89 -17.47
N VAL A 483 -25.27 -7.98 -17.77
CA VAL A 483 -24.03 -8.36 -17.07
C VAL A 483 -22.88 -8.50 -18.08
N GLY A 484 -21.74 -7.83 -17.87
CA GLY A 484 -20.59 -7.87 -18.80
C GLY A 484 -19.72 -6.61 -18.76
N PRO A 485 -18.84 -6.35 -19.75
CA PRO A 485 -18.63 -7.13 -20.97
C PRO A 485 -17.73 -8.34 -20.72
N HIS A 486 -18.15 -9.53 -21.17
CA HIS A 486 -17.40 -10.78 -21.10
C HIS A 486 -16.49 -10.95 -22.32
N ASN A 487 -15.39 -11.69 -22.12
CA ASN A 487 -14.57 -12.15 -23.24
C ASN A 487 -15.36 -13.20 -24.06
N PRO A 488 -15.40 -13.11 -25.41
CA PRO A 488 -16.14 -14.04 -26.28
C PRO A 488 -15.82 -15.53 -26.06
N ALA A 489 -14.65 -15.86 -25.51
CA ALA A 489 -14.18 -17.24 -25.36
C ALA A 489 -14.73 -18.01 -24.14
N ARG A 490 -15.54 -17.39 -23.26
CA ARG A 490 -16.13 -18.09 -22.10
C ARG A 490 -17.55 -18.56 -22.41
N ARG A 491 -17.74 -19.88 -22.58
CA ARG A 491 -19.04 -20.53 -22.35
C ARG A 491 -19.22 -20.76 -20.85
#